data_AF-A0A7S0GDZ0-F1
#
_entry.id   AF-A0A7S0GDZ0-F1
#
_cell.length_a   1.000
_cell.length_b   1.000
_cell.length_c   1.000
_cell.angle_alpha   90.00
_cell.angle_beta   90.00
_cell.angle_gamma   90.00
#
_symmetry.space_group_name_H-M   'P 1'
#
loop_
_entity.id
_entity.type
_entity.pdbx_description
1 polymer ?
#
loop_
_entity_poly.entity_id
_entity_poly.type
_entity_poly.pdbx_seq_one_letter_code
_entity_poly.pdbx_strand_id
1 'polypeptide(L)'
;DFYQNAFHTPSSIYSKNDDIPQQQAFADGTILEFSEKSRVHVGRIISSEHKSNGGARYEIMDHDGKKFSIADKAVSYSVSAPNNEPAAVRLFDAIYSAHEESEFELRTDLAISPEILELAWEEAASDDTFEDHVLTPKALIDLVHSKAASAVDAYKAWRLLKTDIAHVFFKEMKEKGRVVGFKAKPLKAVEAAKTTFCRSEHAGDDLDFCLV
;
A
#
# COMPACT_ATOMS: atom_id res chain seq x y z
N ASP A 1 -57.58 -3.55 -47.45
CA ASP A 1 -57.61 -5.02 -47.32
C ASP A 1 -56.47 -5.47 -46.42
N PHE A 2 -56.73 -5.64 -45.13
CA PHE A 2 -57.23 -6.85 -44.46
C PHE A 2 -56.10 -7.85 -44.11
N TYR A 3 -55.77 -7.88 -42.80
CA TYR A 3 -55.30 -9.04 -41.98
C TYR A 3 -53.91 -9.62 -42.33
N GLN A 4 -53.03 -10.11 -41.44
CA GLN A 4 -53.02 -10.57 -40.04
C GLN A 4 -51.51 -10.81 -39.73
N ASN A 5 -50.93 -10.55 -38.56
CA ASN A 5 -50.98 -11.44 -37.41
C ASN A 5 -50.31 -10.79 -36.20
N ALA A 6 -51.00 -10.91 -35.07
CA ALA A 6 -50.51 -10.63 -33.73
C ALA A 6 -49.67 -11.81 -33.21
N PHE A 7 -48.64 -11.51 -32.40
CA PHE A 7 -48.34 -12.31 -31.21
C PHE A 7 -47.82 -11.38 -30.10
N HIS A 8 -48.46 -11.50 -28.94
CA HIS A 8 -48.17 -10.85 -27.67
C HIS A 8 -47.04 -11.59 -26.92
N THR A 9 -46.05 -10.82 -26.45
CA THR A 9 -45.31 -10.85 -25.15
C THR A 9 -44.73 -12.18 -24.59
N PRO A 10 -43.58 -12.17 -23.85
CA PRO A 10 -43.30 -11.19 -22.79
C PRO A 10 -41.86 -10.67 -22.64
N SER A 11 -41.83 -9.54 -21.94
CA SER A 11 -40.78 -8.95 -21.11
C SER A 11 -39.70 -9.92 -20.63
N SER A 12 -38.44 -9.62 -20.96
CA SER A 12 -37.26 -9.99 -20.17
C SER A 12 -36.52 -8.67 -19.91
N ILE A 13 -36.91 -7.95 -18.85
CA ILE A 13 -36.20 -7.93 -17.57
C ILE A 13 -34.70 -7.71 -17.79
N TYR A 14 -34.32 -6.43 -17.64
CA TYR A 14 -33.05 -5.95 -17.12
C TYR A 14 -31.96 -7.02 -16.91
N SER A 15 -30.96 -7.02 -17.78
CA SER A 15 -29.59 -7.29 -17.35
C SER A 15 -28.76 -6.04 -17.58
N LYS A 16 -29.09 -4.99 -16.83
CA LYS A 16 -28.07 -4.06 -16.39
C LYS A 16 -27.29 -4.80 -15.32
N ASN A 17 -26.30 -5.58 -15.74
CA ASN A 17 -25.13 -5.75 -14.89
C ASN A 17 -24.52 -4.35 -14.84
N ASP A 18 -24.97 -3.58 -13.87
CA ASP A 18 -24.35 -2.31 -13.52
C ASP A 18 -22.85 -2.57 -13.45
N ASP A 19 -22.12 -1.78 -14.23
CA ASP A 19 -20.67 -1.74 -14.31
C ASP A 19 -20.10 -1.59 -12.90
N ILE A 20 -19.90 -2.71 -12.19
CA ILE A 20 -19.08 -2.71 -10.99
C ILE A 20 -17.69 -2.35 -11.52
N PRO A 21 -17.09 -1.21 -11.13
CA PRO A 21 -15.76 -0.86 -11.58
C PRO A 21 -14.82 -1.98 -11.13
N GLN A 22 -14.42 -2.82 -12.10
CA GLN A 22 -13.49 -3.89 -11.84
C GLN A 22 -12.20 -3.24 -11.37
N GLN A 23 -11.77 -3.59 -10.16
CA GLN A 23 -10.47 -3.17 -9.69
C GLN A 23 -9.45 -3.71 -10.67
N GLN A 24 -8.69 -2.82 -11.30
CA GLN A 24 -7.72 -3.22 -12.31
C GLN A 24 -6.74 -4.22 -11.68
N ALA A 25 -6.67 -5.41 -12.27
CA ALA A 25 -5.71 -6.40 -11.82
C ALA A 25 -4.30 -5.90 -12.09
N PHE A 26 -3.38 -6.23 -11.20
CA PHE A 26 -1.97 -5.98 -11.43
C PHE A 26 -1.48 -6.76 -12.65
N ALA A 27 -0.64 -6.09 -13.45
CA ALA A 27 -0.06 -6.70 -14.63
C ALA A 27 1.02 -7.72 -14.26
N ASP A 28 1.26 -8.66 -15.17
CA ASP A 28 2.38 -9.59 -15.05
C ASP A 28 3.70 -8.83 -14.94
N GLY A 29 4.60 -9.34 -14.10
CA GLY A 29 5.87 -8.70 -13.78
C GLY A 29 5.81 -7.61 -12.72
N THR A 30 4.63 -7.21 -12.22
CA THR A 30 4.50 -6.31 -11.06
C THR A 30 5.22 -6.91 -9.85
N ILE A 31 6.03 -6.10 -9.16
CA ILE A 31 6.66 -6.47 -7.89
C ILE A 31 5.72 -6.05 -6.77
N LEU A 32 5.51 -6.91 -5.78
CA LEU A 32 4.58 -6.64 -4.70
C LEU A 32 5.03 -7.24 -3.38
N GLU A 33 4.53 -6.64 -2.31
CA GLU A 33 4.54 -7.24 -1.00
C GLU A 33 3.18 -7.88 -0.72
N PHE A 34 3.19 -9.07 -0.12
CA PHE A 34 1.98 -9.80 0.21
C PHE A 34 2.10 -10.56 1.53
N SER A 35 0.95 -10.83 2.12
CA SER A 35 0.86 -11.66 3.32
C SER A 35 0.42 -13.08 2.99
N GLU A 36 1.22 -14.06 3.42
CA GLU A 36 0.84 -15.47 3.47
C GLU A 36 0.74 -15.90 4.94
N LYS A 37 -0.49 -16.17 5.41
CA LYS A 37 -0.77 -16.46 6.82
C LYS A 37 -0.28 -15.31 7.72
N SER A 38 0.73 -15.54 8.55
CA SER A 38 1.35 -14.55 9.44
C SER A 38 2.69 -14.01 8.93
N ARG A 39 3.11 -14.43 7.72
CA ARG A 39 4.39 -14.02 7.12
C ARG A 39 4.14 -13.01 6.01
N VAL A 40 5.08 -12.09 5.88
CA VAL A 40 5.12 -11.10 4.81
C VAL A 40 6.23 -11.52 3.85
N HIS A 41 5.97 -11.37 2.56
CA HIS A 41 6.86 -11.77 1.49
C HIS A 41 6.89 -10.69 0.42
N VAL A 42 8.00 -10.61 -0.30
CA VAL A 42 8.13 -9.85 -1.54
C VAL A 42 8.26 -10.81 -2.71
N GLY A 43 7.56 -10.51 -3.80
CA GLY A 43 7.62 -11.33 -5.01
C GLY A 43 7.17 -10.60 -6.26
N ARG A 44 7.36 -11.26 -7.41
CA ARG A 44 6.96 -10.79 -8.73
C ARG A 44 5.80 -11.62 -9.26
N ILE A 45 4.77 -10.97 -9.81
CA ILE A 45 3.66 -11.67 -10.47
C ILE A 45 4.19 -12.38 -11.73
N ILE A 46 3.98 -13.68 -11.81
CA ILE A 46 4.27 -14.50 -12.99
C ILE A 46 3.05 -14.54 -13.92
N SER A 47 1.86 -14.65 -13.33
CA SER A 47 0.59 -14.68 -14.07
C SER A 47 -0.57 -14.23 -13.20
N SER A 48 -1.58 -13.63 -13.83
CA SER A 48 -2.83 -13.22 -13.19
C SER A 48 -4.02 -14.04 -13.73
N GLU A 49 -4.93 -14.43 -12.84
CA GLU A 49 -6.20 -15.08 -13.18
C GLU A 49 -7.37 -14.22 -12.71
N HIS A 50 -8.25 -13.86 -13.65
CA HIS A 50 -9.48 -13.13 -13.36
C HIS A 50 -10.62 -14.09 -13.05
N LYS A 51 -11.28 -13.88 -11.91
CA LYS A 51 -12.47 -14.62 -11.53
C LYS A 51 -13.71 -13.96 -12.11
N SER A 52 -14.73 -14.78 -12.37
CA SER A 52 -16.05 -14.34 -12.83
C SER A 52 -16.75 -13.35 -11.89
N ASN A 53 -16.35 -13.28 -10.61
CA ASN A 53 -16.86 -12.33 -9.62
C ASN A 53 -16.10 -10.98 -9.58
N GLY A 54 -15.21 -10.72 -10.54
CA GLY A 54 -14.42 -9.49 -10.61
C GLY A 54 -13.19 -9.44 -9.69
N GLY A 55 -12.90 -10.52 -8.94
CA GLY A 55 -11.66 -10.64 -8.16
C GLY A 55 -10.51 -11.20 -8.99
N ALA A 56 -9.28 -10.98 -8.54
CA ALA A 56 -8.06 -11.54 -9.15
C ALA A 56 -7.36 -12.53 -8.20
N ARG A 57 -6.68 -13.52 -8.78
CA ARG A 57 -5.62 -14.30 -8.14
C ARG A 57 -4.31 -14.10 -8.88
N TYR A 58 -3.22 -14.15 -8.13
CA TYR A 58 -1.87 -13.97 -8.65
C TYR A 58 -1.01 -15.17 -8.30
N GLU A 59 -0.35 -15.71 -9.32
CA GLU A 59 0.80 -16.59 -9.13
C GLU A 59 2.05 -15.71 -9.03
N ILE A 60 2.80 -15.87 -7.95
CA ILE A 60 3.94 -15.03 -7.60
C ILE A 60 5.17 -15.90 -7.42
N MET A 61 6.33 -15.41 -7.87
CA MET A 61 7.64 -15.95 -7.51
C MET A 61 8.30 -15.01 -6.50
N ASP A 62 8.74 -15.52 -5.35
CA ASP A 62 9.59 -14.74 -4.44
C ASP A 62 11.06 -14.73 -4.90
N HIS A 63 11.92 -14.06 -4.13
CA HIS A 63 13.35 -13.95 -4.42
C HIS A 63 14.08 -15.30 -4.41
N ASP A 64 13.63 -16.24 -3.59
CA ASP A 64 14.17 -17.60 -3.48
C ASP A 64 13.66 -18.56 -4.57
N GLY A 65 12.81 -18.07 -5.49
CA GLY A 65 12.21 -18.88 -6.56
C GLY A 65 11.01 -19.72 -6.12
N LYS A 66 10.53 -19.55 -4.89
CA LYS A 66 9.34 -20.22 -4.39
C LYS A 66 8.09 -19.56 -4.98
N LYS A 67 7.10 -20.41 -5.32
CA LYS A 67 5.84 -19.98 -5.91
C LYS A 67 4.71 -19.88 -4.88
N PHE A 68 3.87 -18.86 -5.03
CA PHE A 68 2.71 -18.60 -4.17
C PHE A 68 1.48 -18.28 -5.02
N SER A 69 0.31 -18.70 -4.56
CA SER A 69 -0.98 -18.36 -5.18
C SER A 69 -1.83 -17.53 -4.23
N ILE A 70 -1.86 -16.21 -4.43
CA ILE A 70 -2.52 -15.29 -3.50
C ILE A 70 -3.80 -14.70 -4.10
N ALA A 71 -4.71 -14.30 -3.20
CA ALA A 71 -5.85 -13.48 -3.58
C ALA A 71 -5.44 -12.00 -3.60
N ASP A 72 -6.14 -11.19 -4.39
CA ASP A 72 -5.91 -9.75 -4.50
C ASP A 72 -5.72 -9.02 -3.16
N LYS A 73 -6.61 -9.26 -2.21
CA LYS A 73 -6.61 -8.67 -0.86
C LYS A 73 -5.37 -8.99 -0.01
N ALA A 74 -4.55 -9.95 -0.42
CA ALA A 74 -3.32 -10.29 0.29
C ALA A 74 -2.16 -9.37 -0.09
N VAL A 75 -2.31 -8.56 -1.14
CA VAL A 75 -1.33 -7.56 -1.58
C VAL A 75 -1.40 -6.34 -0.65
N SER A 76 -0.27 -6.03 -0.01
CA SER A 76 -0.11 -4.90 0.91
C SER A 76 0.55 -3.69 0.23
N TYR A 77 1.42 -3.94 -0.75
CA TYR A 77 2.12 -2.93 -1.55
C TYR A 77 2.37 -3.46 -2.97
N SER A 78 2.45 -2.56 -3.95
CA SER A 78 2.79 -2.93 -5.34
C SER A 78 3.56 -1.84 -6.04
N VAL A 79 4.50 -2.24 -6.90
CA VAL A 79 5.22 -1.36 -7.81
C VAL A 79 5.37 -2.02 -9.18
N SER A 80 5.06 -1.27 -10.23
CA SER A 80 5.25 -1.74 -11.60
C SER A 80 6.73 -1.90 -11.89
N ALA A 81 7.11 -3.06 -12.43
CA ALA A 81 8.48 -3.28 -12.87
C ALA A 81 8.76 -2.53 -14.19
N PRO A 82 9.99 -2.07 -14.42
CA PRO A 82 10.44 -1.61 -15.72
C PRO A 82 10.25 -2.67 -16.80
N ASN A 83 9.97 -2.24 -18.04
CA ASN A 83 9.83 -3.16 -19.19
C ASN A 83 11.13 -3.86 -19.60
N ASN A 84 12.27 -3.40 -19.07
CA ASN A 84 13.60 -3.96 -19.33
C ASN A 84 13.95 -4.98 -18.25
N GLU A 85 14.14 -6.25 -18.64
CA GLU A 85 14.34 -7.37 -17.70
C GLU A 85 15.55 -7.17 -16.75
N PRO A 86 16.77 -6.83 -17.21
CA PRO A 86 17.86 -6.43 -16.32
C PRO A 86 17.51 -5.32 -15.31
N ALA A 87 16.70 -4.33 -15.72
CA ALA A 87 16.28 -3.26 -14.81
C ALA A 87 15.20 -3.73 -13.82
N ALA A 88 14.30 -4.61 -14.27
CA ALA A 88 13.29 -5.25 -13.42
C ALA A 88 13.93 -6.14 -12.34
N VAL A 89 14.94 -6.94 -12.72
CA VAL A 89 15.72 -7.76 -11.76
C VAL A 89 16.41 -6.88 -10.73
N ARG A 90 17.11 -5.82 -11.15
CA ARG A 90 17.75 -4.88 -10.20
C ARG A 90 16.75 -4.21 -9.27
N LEU A 91 15.58 -3.83 -9.77
CA LEU A 91 14.55 -3.25 -8.93
C LEU A 91 14.02 -4.30 -7.94
N PHE A 92 13.81 -5.53 -8.38
CA PHE A 92 13.34 -6.61 -7.52
C PHE A 92 14.35 -6.93 -6.41
N ASP A 93 15.64 -7.03 -6.75
CA ASP A 93 16.72 -7.22 -5.77
C ASP A 93 16.79 -6.07 -4.75
N ALA A 94 16.61 -4.83 -5.21
CA ALA A 94 16.62 -3.66 -4.34
C ALA A 94 15.41 -3.61 -3.41
N ILE A 95 14.21 -3.96 -3.89
CA ILE A 95 12.99 -4.02 -3.07
C ILE A 95 13.09 -5.18 -2.07
N TYR A 96 13.63 -6.32 -2.47
CA TYR A 96 13.88 -7.45 -1.56
C TYR A 96 14.90 -7.09 -0.48
N SER A 97 16.02 -6.45 -0.85
CA SER A 97 17.00 -5.97 0.14
C SER A 97 16.35 -4.98 1.12
N ALA A 98 15.57 -4.04 0.60
CA ALA A 98 14.80 -3.08 1.40
C ALA A 98 13.68 -3.73 2.23
N HIS A 99 13.28 -4.98 1.98
CA HIS A 99 12.31 -5.72 2.79
C HIS A 99 12.95 -6.32 4.05
N GLU A 100 14.22 -6.71 3.96
CA GLU A 100 14.98 -7.33 5.05
C GLU A 100 15.57 -6.28 6.01
N GLU A 101 15.62 -5.00 5.62
CA GLU A 101 16.09 -3.91 6.47
C GLU A 101 15.27 -3.79 7.76
N SER A 102 15.95 -3.50 8.86
CA SER A 102 15.35 -3.13 10.14
C SER A 102 14.71 -1.74 10.10
N GLU A 103 13.86 -1.42 11.06
CA GLU A 103 13.28 -0.07 11.18
C GLU A 103 14.36 1.02 11.32
N PHE A 104 15.41 0.74 12.10
CA PHE A 104 16.54 1.66 12.29
C PHE A 104 17.26 1.96 10.95
N GLU A 105 17.51 0.92 10.15
CA GLU A 105 18.13 1.07 8.82
C GLU A 105 17.23 1.85 7.87
N LEU A 106 15.92 1.57 7.85
CA LEU A 106 14.95 2.32 7.05
C LEU A 106 14.97 3.83 7.39
N ARG A 107 14.95 4.16 8.69
CA ARG A 107 15.01 5.55 9.17
C ARG A 107 16.31 6.24 8.81
N THR A 108 17.42 5.52 8.94
CA THR A 108 18.76 6.03 8.61
C THR A 108 18.90 6.30 7.12
N ASP A 109 18.53 5.34 6.28
CA ASP A 109 18.65 5.44 4.82
C ASP A 109 17.75 6.52 4.23
N LEU A 110 16.55 6.67 4.79
CA LEU A 110 15.63 7.74 4.42
C LEU A 110 15.92 9.05 5.14
N ALA A 111 16.84 9.10 6.10
CA ALA A 111 17.04 10.26 6.97
C ALA A 111 15.72 10.79 7.58
N ILE A 112 14.84 9.89 8.01
CA ILE A 112 13.55 10.20 8.64
C ILE A 112 13.63 9.80 10.12
N SER A 113 13.70 10.80 11.00
CA SER A 113 13.59 10.61 12.45
C SER A 113 12.12 10.72 12.92
N PRO A 114 11.82 10.39 14.19
CA PRO A 114 10.48 10.55 14.75
C PRO A 114 9.99 11.99 14.68
N GLU A 115 10.88 12.96 14.88
CA GLU A 115 10.57 14.40 14.77
C GLU A 115 10.22 14.78 13.34
N ILE A 116 10.90 14.18 12.34
CA ILE A 116 10.54 14.38 10.93
C ILE A 116 9.17 13.76 10.61
N LEU A 117 8.83 12.62 11.21
CA LEU A 117 7.48 12.03 11.09
C LEU A 117 6.41 12.91 11.73
N GLU A 118 6.71 13.54 12.87
CA GLU A 118 5.82 14.50 13.52
C GLU A 118 5.60 15.74 12.66
N LEU A 119 6.66 16.33 12.10
CA LEU A 119 6.53 17.47 11.17
C LEU A 119 5.74 17.09 9.90
N ALA A 120 6.00 15.90 9.34
CA ALA A 120 5.24 15.42 8.19
C ALA A 120 3.75 15.22 8.52
N TRP A 121 3.45 14.83 9.77
CA TRP A 121 2.09 14.72 10.27
C TRP A 121 1.43 16.09 10.44
N GLU A 122 2.13 17.07 11.02
CA GLU A 122 1.64 18.44 11.17
C GLU A 122 1.28 19.05 9.81
N GLU A 123 2.15 18.88 8.82
CA GLU A 123 1.89 19.32 7.45
C GLU A 123 0.67 18.60 6.87
N ALA A 124 0.63 17.27 6.90
CA ALA A 124 -0.49 16.50 6.34
C ALA A 124 -1.83 16.76 7.07
N ALA A 125 -1.80 17.10 8.35
CA ALA A 125 -2.97 17.41 9.15
C ALA A 125 -3.49 18.85 8.96
N SER A 126 -2.63 19.77 8.53
CA SER A 126 -2.95 21.20 8.41
C SER A 126 -3.11 21.66 6.96
N ASP A 127 -2.47 21.00 6.01
CA ASP A 127 -2.48 21.40 4.62
C ASP A 127 -3.70 20.84 3.87
N ASP A 128 -4.50 21.76 3.32
CA ASP A 128 -5.67 21.49 2.50
C ASP A 128 -5.31 20.88 1.12
N THR A 129 -4.02 20.85 0.74
CA THR A 129 -3.57 20.21 -0.51
C THR A 129 -3.58 18.68 -0.43
N PHE A 130 -3.52 18.10 0.77
CA PHE A 130 -3.72 16.66 0.94
C PHE A 130 -5.20 16.33 0.87
N GLU A 131 -5.63 15.75 -0.24
CA GLU A 131 -6.99 15.22 -0.38
C GLU A 131 -7.29 14.26 0.79
N ASP A 132 -8.29 14.62 1.60
CA ASP A 132 -8.71 13.91 2.81
C ASP A 132 -7.62 13.70 3.91
N HIS A 133 -6.55 14.50 3.90
CA HIS A 133 -5.39 14.38 4.79
C HIS A 133 -4.65 13.04 4.64
N VAL A 134 -4.61 12.49 3.43
CA VAL A 134 -3.98 11.20 3.13
C VAL A 134 -2.56 11.39 2.61
N LEU A 135 -1.58 10.98 3.41
CA LEU A 135 -0.18 10.91 3.05
C LEU A 135 0.13 9.59 2.32
N THR A 136 0.76 9.67 1.16
CA THR A 136 1.30 8.49 0.46
C THR A 136 2.79 8.35 0.74
N PRO A 137 3.38 7.14 0.58
CA PRO A 137 4.82 6.96 0.75
C PRO A 137 5.68 7.86 -0.15
N LYS A 138 5.21 8.11 -1.38
CA LYS A 138 5.88 9.04 -2.30
C LYS A 138 5.79 10.48 -1.80
N ALA A 139 4.61 10.90 -1.36
CA ALA A 139 4.41 12.25 -0.81
C ALA A 139 5.26 12.49 0.45
N LEU A 140 5.47 11.49 1.30
CA LEU A 140 6.39 11.60 2.44
C LEU A 140 7.83 11.88 1.98
N ILE A 141 8.33 11.12 1.01
CA ILE A 141 9.68 11.32 0.47
C ILE A 141 9.81 12.68 -0.23
N ASP A 142 8.80 13.08 -0.99
CA ASP A 142 8.76 14.37 -1.66
C ASP A 142 8.77 15.52 -0.63
N LEU A 143 8.03 15.40 0.47
CA LEU A 143 7.99 16.37 1.57
C LEU A 143 9.34 16.48 2.29
N VAL A 144 9.94 15.35 2.67
CA VAL A 144 11.18 15.34 3.48
C VAL A 144 12.40 15.73 2.65
N HIS A 145 12.48 15.29 1.39
CA HIS A 145 13.69 15.44 0.59
C HIS A 145 13.57 16.46 -0.56
N SER A 146 12.38 17.02 -0.80
CA SER A 146 12.13 17.92 -1.93
C SER A 146 12.56 17.32 -3.29
N LYS A 147 12.48 15.99 -3.43
CA LYS A 147 12.84 15.24 -4.65
C LYS A 147 11.81 14.14 -4.89
N ALA A 148 11.57 13.83 -6.16
CA ALA A 148 10.69 12.73 -6.54
C ALA A 148 11.19 11.39 -5.98
N ALA A 149 10.31 10.69 -5.26
CA ALA A 149 10.61 9.37 -4.71
C ALA A 149 10.97 8.33 -5.79
N SER A 150 12.09 7.62 -5.60
CA SER A 150 12.35 6.41 -6.37
C SER A 150 11.39 5.28 -5.95
N ALA A 151 11.27 4.23 -6.76
CA ALA A 151 10.47 3.05 -6.42
C ALA A 151 10.91 2.39 -5.10
N VAL A 152 12.22 2.38 -4.85
CA VAL A 152 12.80 1.81 -3.62
C VAL A 152 12.55 2.72 -2.43
N ASP A 153 12.77 4.04 -2.58
CA ASP A 153 12.48 5.01 -1.50
C ASP A 153 11.01 4.97 -1.10
N ALA A 154 10.11 4.89 -2.08
CA ALA A 154 8.68 4.77 -1.84
C ALA A 154 8.31 3.47 -1.11
N TYR A 155 9.02 2.36 -1.36
CA TYR A 155 8.80 1.11 -0.63
C TYR A 155 9.34 1.18 0.79
N LYS A 156 10.55 1.72 0.99
CA LYS A 156 11.13 1.94 2.32
C LYS A 156 10.23 2.86 3.16
N ALA A 157 9.74 3.96 2.58
CA ALA A 157 8.81 4.87 3.23
C ALA A 157 7.49 4.19 3.57
N TRP A 158 7.00 3.31 2.69
CA TRP A 158 5.80 2.52 2.96
C TRP A 158 5.99 1.57 4.15
N ARG A 159 7.16 0.90 4.24
CA ARG A 159 7.49 0.04 5.40
C ARG A 159 7.60 0.88 6.68
N LEU A 160 8.27 2.03 6.60
CA LEU A 160 8.40 2.96 7.72
C LEU A 160 7.03 3.44 8.22
N LEU A 161 6.10 3.79 7.32
CA LEU A 161 4.75 4.22 7.68
C LEU A 161 3.88 3.12 8.34
N LYS A 162 4.36 1.88 8.36
CA LYS A 162 3.72 0.73 9.02
C LYS A 162 4.33 0.33 10.35
N THR A 163 5.36 1.04 10.79
CA THR A 163 5.97 0.87 12.11
C THR A 163 5.05 1.39 13.20
N ASP A 164 5.27 0.93 14.43
CA ASP A 164 4.48 1.37 15.59
C ASP A 164 4.64 2.88 15.84
N ILE A 165 5.83 3.43 15.60
CA ILE A 165 6.08 4.87 15.76
C ILE A 165 5.34 5.70 14.71
N ALA A 166 5.36 5.30 13.44
CA ALA A 166 4.58 6.00 12.41
C ALA A 166 3.06 5.88 12.68
N HIS A 167 2.63 4.75 13.25
CA HIS A 167 1.24 4.55 13.69
C HIS A 167 0.85 5.44 14.87
N VAL A 168 1.77 6.14 15.55
CA VAL A 168 1.40 7.20 16.48
C VAL A 168 0.69 8.34 15.74
N PHE A 169 1.22 8.71 14.57
CA PHE A 169 0.79 9.87 13.79
C PHE A 169 -0.25 9.55 12.71
N PHE A 170 -0.09 8.39 12.07
CA PHE A 170 -0.87 8.05 10.87
C PHE A 170 -1.72 6.80 11.08
N LYS A 171 -2.81 6.71 10.32
CA LYS A 171 -3.70 5.55 10.26
C LYS A 171 -3.73 5.00 8.84
N GLU A 172 -3.48 3.71 8.68
CA GLU A 172 -3.65 3.04 7.38
C GLU A 172 -5.07 3.23 6.82
N MET A 173 -5.16 3.70 5.59
CA MET A 173 -6.39 3.77 4.81
C MET A 173 -6.43 2.59 3.86
N LYS A 174 -7.53 1.82 3.94
CA LYS A 174 -7.73 0.63 3.11
C LYS A 174 -8.94 0.81 2.22
N GLU A 175 -8.76 0.58 0.93
CA GLU A 175 -9.85 0.49 -0.02
C GLU A 175 -9.87 -0.91 -0.63
N LYS A 176 -11.02 -1.59 -0.55
CA LYS A 176 -11.19 -2.98 -1.01
C LYS A 176 -10.12 -3.95 -0.46
N GLY A 177 -9.59 -3.66 0.73
CA GLY A 177 -8.56 -4.46 1.41
C GLY A 177 -7.12 -4.09 1.08
N ARG A 178 -6.87 -3.19 0.12
CA ARG A 178 -5.52 -2.69 -0.22
C ARG A 178 -5.22 -1.39 0.53
N VAL A 179 -4.00 -1.23 1.01
CA VAL A 179 -3.55 0.04 1.60
C VAL A 179 -3.37 1.06 0.48
N VAL A 180 -4.15 2.14 0.53
CA VAL A 180 -4.12 3.22 -0.48
C VAL A 180 -3.35 4.45 0.00
N GLY A 181 -3.14 4.57 1.31
CA GLY A 181 -2.38 5.66 1.92
C GLY A 181 -2.50 5.65 3.43
N PHE A 182 -2.04 6.74 4.05
CA PHE A 182 -1.93 6.89 5.49
C PHE A 182 -2.55 8.22 5.90
N LYS A 183 -3.70 8.16 6.57
CA LYS A 183 -4.42 9.35 7.00
C LYS A 183 -3.79 9.93 8.25
N ALA A 184 -3.49 11.23 8.24
CA ALA A 184 -3.03 11.95 9.43
C ALA A 184 -4.10 11.87 10.54
N LYS A 185 -3.69 11.50 11.75
CA LYS A 185 -4.60 11.44 12.90
C LYS A 185 -4.87 12.83 13.46
N PRO A 186 -6.04 13.09 14.06
CA PRO A 186 -6.26 14.32 14.81
C PRO A 186 -5.29 14.45 16.00
N LEU A 187 -4.90 15.67 16.37
CA LEU A 187 -3.97 15.95 17.48
C LEU A 187 -4.27 15.14 18.76
N LYS A 188 -5.53 15.16 19.22
CA LYS A 188 -5.94 14.40 20.42
C LYS A 188 -5.68 12.90 20.31
N ALA A 189 -5.78 12.33 19.11
CA ALA A 189 -5.51 10.92 18.89
C ALA A 189 -4.01 10.62 18.84
N VAL A 190 -3.20 11.56 18.34
CA VAL A 190 -1.73 11.49 18.38
C VAL A 190 -1.24 11.55 19.82
N GLU A 191 -1.70 12.50 20.63
CA GLU A 191 -1.33 12.62 22.06
C GLU A 191 -1.64 11.33 22.84
N ALA A 192 -2.82 10.74 22.61
CA ALA A 192 -3.22 9.48 23.21
C ALA A 192 -2.36 8.30 22.74
N ALA A 193 -2.04 8.24 21.44
CA ALA A 193 -1.21 7.20 20.86
C ALA A 193 0.24 7.31 21.36
N LYS A 194 0.82 8.52 21.40
CA LYS A 194 2.17 8.80 21.93
C LYS A 194 2.28 8.37 23.39
N THR A 195 1.30 8.74 24.22
CA THR A 195 1.23 8.29 25.63
C THR A 195 1.21 6.77 25.76
N THR A 196 0.51 6.07 24.87
CA THR A 196 0.43 4.60 24.90
C THR A 196 1.73 3.96 24.43
N PHE A 197 2.29 4.46 23.31
CA PHE A 197 3.55 4.02 22.74
C PHE A 197 4.69 4.14 23.76
N CYS A 198 4.82 5.29 24.40
CA CYS A 198 5.87 5.58 25.39
C CYS A 198 5.74 4.84 26.72
N ARG A 199 4.61 4.16 26.96
CA ARG A 199 4.42 3.27 28.12
C ARG A 199 4.63 1.80 27.77
N SER A 200 4.81 1.48 26.49
CA SER A 200 5.01 0.12 26.02
C SER A 200 6.49 -0.26 26.08
N GLU A 201 6.78 -1.57 26.14
CA GLU A 201 8.14 -2.11 26.06
C GLU A 201 8.83 -1.80 24.72
N HIS A 202 8.06 -1.38 23.69
CA HIS A 202 8.56 -0.98 22.39
C HIS A 202 9.24 0.40 22.36
N ALA A 203 9.13 1.20 23.42
CA ALA A 203 9.77 2.52 23.51
C ALA A 203 11.29 2.48 23.74
N GLY A 204 11.88 1.30 23.96
CA GLY A 204 13.26 1.12 24.44
C GLY A 204 14.35 1.78 23.60
N ASP A 205 14.21 1.77 22.26
CA ASP A 205 15.18 2.37 21.33
C ASP A 205 14.79 3.79 20.89
N ASP A 206 13.58 4.24 21.22
CA ASP A 206 13.03 5.56 20.87
C ASP A 206 12.77 6.42 22.11
N LEU A 207 13.62 6.27 23.14
CA LEU A 207 13.51 7.03 24.38
C LEU A 207 13.49 8.54 24.14
N ASP A 208 14.28 9.02 23.17
CA ASP A 208 14.31 10.45 22.82
C ASP A 208 12.94 10.95 22.35
N PHE A 209 12.21 10.17 21.55
CA PHE A 209 10.84 10.51 21.12
C PHE A 209 9.85 10.59 22.29
N CYS A 210 10.07 9.78 23.34
CA CYS A 210 9.20 9.70 24.51
C CYS A 210 9.53 10.68 25.63
N LEU A 211 10.67 11.37 25.53
CA LEU A 211 11.12 12.38 26.49
C LEU A 211 10.78 13.82 26.06
N VAL A 212 10.31 14.00 24.81
CA VAL A 212 9.84 15.28 24.23
C VAL A 212 8.35 15.48 24.47
#